data_AF-A0A9E2Y441-F1
#
_entry.id   AF-A0A9E2Y441-F1
#
_cell.length_a   1.000
_cell.length_b   1.000
_cell.length_c   1.000
_cell.angle_alpha   90.00
_cell.angle_beta   90.00
_cell.angle_gamma   90.00
#
_symmetry.space_group_name_H-M   'P 1'
#
loop_
_entity.id
_entity.type
_entity.pdbx_description
1 polymer ?
#
loop_
_entity_poly.entity_id
_entity_poly.type
_entity_poly.pdbx_seq_one_letter_code
_entity_poly.pdbx_strand_id
1 'polypeptide(L)'
;PADASSAQLTVFGQQHHDAILWGAWLQAVGPALITVFALAVVVLAGATARLAGSMTLFGAATLMTVSLIEITGYIGTLQPSPATMFAISLALIHSVQHLYFIVAAPAVFLPLGLVILGSAVLPRILGYLAIVLAAAYALAGVLTLFDLTVPAAVQIAAGFGPALWWLAAAGTLLARARQAPSAAGLPASAAAAGHGTA
;
A
#
# COMPACT_ATOMS: atom_id res chain seq x y z
N PRO A 1 -9.47 8.93 25.06
CA PRO A 1 -9.42 10.36 25.45
C PRO A 1 -7.96 10.81 25.58
N ALA A 2 -7.64 12.09 25.33
CA ALA A 2 -6.26 12.58 25.41
C ALA A 2 -5.66 12.53 26.84
N ASP A 3 -6.52 12.38 27.83
CA ASP A 3 -6.27 12.33 29.26
C ASP A 3 -6.54 10.94 29.88
N ALA A 4 -6.72 9.91 29.04
CA ALA A 4 -6.99 8.56 29.51
C ALA A 4 -5.80 8.01 30.31
N SER A 5 -6.06 7.50 31.52
CA SER A 5 -5.06 6.80 32.31
C SER A 5 -4.67 5.48 31.66
N SER A 6 -3.48 4.96 31.98
CA SER A 6 -3.03 3.65 31.48
C SER A 6 -4.03 2.54 31.81
N ALA A 7 -4.69 2.61 32.98
CA ALA A 7 -5.73 1.65 33.35
C ALA A 7 -6.96 1.73 32.43
N GLN A 8 -7.40 2.95 32.09
CA GLN A 8 -8.52 3.15 31.16
C GLN A 8 -8.19 2.64 29.74
N LEU A 9 -6.95 2.84 29.30
CA LEU A 9 -6.47 2.33 28.02
C LEU A 9 -6.40 0.81 27.98
N THR A 10 -5.93 0.17 29.05
CA THR A 10 -5.96 -1.30 29.17
C THR A 10 -7.38 -1.84 29.12
N VAL A 11 -8.31 -1.21 29.84
CA VAL A 11 -9.74 -1.60 29.78
C VAL A 11 -10.30 -1.44 28.37
N PHE A 12 -9.97 -0.34 27.68
CA PHE A 12 -10.36 -0.14 26.28
C PHE A 12 -9.80 -1.26 25.37
N GLY A 13 -8.52 -1.61 25.51
CA GLY A 13 -7.90 -2.69 24.76
C GLY A 13 -8.60 -4.04 24.98
N GLN A 14 -9.00 -4.33 26.21
CA GLN A 14 -9.75 -5.54 26.56
C GLN A 14 -11.17 -5.53 25.98
N GLN A 15 -11.87 -4.38 26.07
CA GLN A 15 -13.24 -4.22 25.55
C GLN A 15 -13.29 -4.33 24.02
N HIS A 16 -12.24 -3.91 23.33
CA HIS A 16 -12.15 -3.89 21.86
C HIS A 16 -11.14 -4.88 21.30
N HIS A 17 -10.78 -5.93 22.07
CA HIS A 17 -9.74 -6.89 21.72
C HIS A 17 -9.86 -7.42 20.28
N ASP A 18 -11.02 -7.97 19.95
CA ASP A 18 -11.23 -8.58 18.63
C ASP A 18 -11.24 -7.55 17.50
N ALA A 19 -11.74 -6.34 17.76
CA ALA A 19 -11.72 -5.25 16.78
C ALA A 19 -10.28 -4.79 16.50
N ILE A 20 -9.44 -4.72 17.52
CA ILE A 20 -8.02 -4.39 17.39
C ILE A 20 -7.29 -5.47 16.59
N LEU A 21 -7.55 -6.75 16.86
CA LEU A 21 -6.97 -7.86 16.10
C LEU A 21 -7.44 -7.87 14.63
N TRP A 22 -8.72 -7.59 14.38
CA TRP A 22 -9.23 -7.44 13.02
C TRP A 22 -8.59 -6.26 12.29
N GLY A 23 -8.42 -5.13 12.97
CA GLY A 23 -7.70 -3.98 12.45
C GLY A 23 -6.25 -4.34 12.10
N ALA A 24 -5.54 -5.02 13.00
CA ALA A 24 -4.18 -5.48 12.78
C ALA A 24 -4.08 -6.46 11.59
N TRP A 25 -5.03 -7.37 11.44
CA TRP A 25 -5.09 -8.30 10.31
C TRP A 25 -5.33 -7.56 8.98
N LEU A 26 -6.30 -6.64 8.93
CA LEU A 26 -6.57 -5.82 7.75
C LEU A 26 -5.34 -4.98 7.37
N GLN A 27 -4.64 -4.44 8.37
CA GLN A 27 -3.39 -3.69 8.20
C GLN A 27 -2.23 -4.56 7.71
N ALA A 28 -2.28 -5.88 7.92
CA ALA A 28 -1.30 -6.82 7.36
C ALA A 28 -1.61 -7.14 5.90
N VAL A 29 -2.86 -7.51 5.62
CA VAL A 29 -3.28 -8.02 4.32
C VAL A 29 -3.34 -6.91 3.27
N GLY A 30 -3.85 -5.74 3.63
CA GLY A 30 -4.00 -4.62 2.70
C GLY A 30 -2.66 -4.22 2.04
N PRO A 31 -1.63 -3.85 2.81
CA PRO A 31 -0.30 -3.53 2.30
C PRO A 31 0.36 -4.66 1.52
N ALA A 32 0.14 -5.92 1.92
CA ALA A 32 0.65 -7.07 1.17
C ALA A 32 0.02 -7.17 -0.23
N LEU A 33 -1.30 -7.02 -0.33
CA LEU A 33 -2.02 -6.99 -1.61
C LEU A 33 -1.61 -5.79 -2.47
N ILE A 34 -1.46 -4.61 -1.86
CA ILE A 34 -0.97 -3.40 -2.53
C ILE A 34 0.45 -3.64 -3.09
N THR A 35 1.33 -4.25 -2.31
CA THR A 35 2.70 -4.58 -2.71
C THR A 35 2.71 -5.52 -3.91
N VAL A 36 1.96 -6.62 -3.84
CA VAL A 36 1.83 -7.57 -4.95
C VAL A 36 1.29 -6.88 -6.20
N PHE A 37 0.26 -6.04 -6.06
CA PHE A 37 -0.32 -5.30 -7.18
C PHE A 37 0.68 -4.31 -7.80
N ALA A 38 1.37 -3.52 -6.98
CA ALA A 38 2.38 -2.57 -7.47
C ALA A 38 3.50 -3.28 -8.24
N LEU A 39 4.00 -4.41 -7.72
CA LEU A 39 5.02 -5.20 -8.39
C LEU A 39 4.49 -5.85 -9.69
N ALA A 40 3.24 -6.31 -9.70
CA ALA A 40 2.60 -6.82 -10.90
C ALA A 40 2.51 -5.75 -11.99
N VAL A 41 2.18 -4.50 -11.64
CA VAL A 41 2.18 -3.37 -12.59
C VAL A 41 3.59 -3.14 -13.16
N VAL A 42 4.63 -3.20 -12.33
CA VAL A 42 6.04 -3.08 -12.79
C VAL A 42 6.41 -4.18 -13.78
N VAL A 43 6.04 -5.44 -13.49
CA VAL A 43 6.29 -6.59 -14.35
C VAL A 43 5.55 -6.44 -15.68
N LEU A 44 4.25 -6.13 -15.64
CA LEU A 44 3.43 -5.92 -16.84
C LEU A 44 3.92 -4.74 -17.69
N ALA A 45 4.52 -3.73 -17.07
CA ALA A 45 5.10 -2.58 -17.75
C ALA A 45 6.46 -2.89 -18.40
N GLY A 46 7.03 -4.09 -18.18
CA GLY A 46 8.39 -4.42 -18.59
C GLY A 46 9.44 -3.53 -17.93
N ALA A 47 9.15 -3.02 -16.73
CA ALA A 47 9.95 -1.98 -16.06
C ALA A 47 10.89 -2.54 -14.99
N THR A 48 11.02 -3.87 -14.85
CA THR A 48 11.82 -4.53 -13.81
C THR A 48 13.31 -4.18 -13.86
N ALA A 49 13.86 -3.89 -15.04
CA ALA A 49 15.25 -3.47 -15.21
C ALA A 49 15.46 -1.94 -15.17
N ARG A 50 14.38 -1.15 -14.98
CA ARG A 50 14.45 0.31 -14.94
C ARG A 50 14.57 0.78 -13.49
N LEU A 51 15.24 1.92 -13.27
CA LEU A 51 15.37 2.53 -11.95
C LEU A 51 14.00 2.71 -11.26
N ALA A 52 12.98 3.17 -11.98
CA ALA A 52 11.63 3.33 -11.44
C ALA A 52 11.01 1.99 -10.99
N GLY A 53 11.29 0.88 -11.69
CA GLY A 53 10.87 -0.46 -11.24
C GLY A 53 11.57 -0.87 -9.94
N SER A 54 12.90 -0.71 -9.88
CA SER A 54 13.69 -1.01 -8.67
C SER A 54 13.28 -0.14 -7.48
N MET A 55 12.99 1.15 -7.71
CA MET A 55 12.50 2.05 -6.67
C MET A 55 11.08 1.69 -6.21
N THR A 56 10.24 1.16 -7.09
CA THR A 56 8.92 0.63 -6.70
C THR A 56 9.06 -0.59 -5.78
N LEU A 57 10.02 -1.50 -6.07
CA LEU A 57 10.34 -2.62 -5.18
C LEU A 57 10.84 -2.13 -3.81
N PHE A 58 11.75 -1.16 -3.80
CA PHE A 58 12.24 -0.53 -2.57
C PHE A 58 11.07 0.07 -1.77
N GLY A 59 10.22 0.87 -2.39
CA GLY A 59 9.05 1.45 -1.75
C GLY A 59 8.11 0.40 -1.18
N ALA A 60 7.83 -0.66 -1.94
CA ALA A 60 6.98 -1.75 -1.50
C ALA A 60 7.56 -2.49 -0.28
N ALA A 61 8.87 -2.71 -0.27
CA ALA A 61 9.56 -3.26 0.90
C ALA A 61 9.44 -2.32 2.11
N THR A 62 9.67 -1.02 1.94
CA THR A 62 9.51 -0.02 3.01
C THR A 62 8.07 0.02 3.53
N LEU A 63 7.07 -0.01 2.65
CA LEU A 63 5.66 -0.06 3.02
C LEU A 63 5.35 -1.29 3.88
N MET A 64 5.83 -2.47 3.47
CA MET A 64 5.65 -3.69 4.24
C MET A 64 6.35 -3.61 5.59
N THR A 65 7.58 -3.10 5.66
CA THR A 65 8.30 -2.92 6.93
C THR A 65 7.51 -2.02 7.88
N VAL A 66 7.09 -0.83 7.43
CA VAL A 66 6.28 0.11 8.22
C VAL A 66 5.00 -0.55 8.72
N SER A 67 4.28 -1.26 7.83
CA SER A 67 3.03 -1.94 8.19
C SER A 67 3.26 -3.02 9.25
N LEU A 68 4.29 -3.85 9.11
CA LEU A 68 4.62 -4.92 10.06
C LEU A 68 5.01 -4.37 11.44
N ILE A 69 5.73 -3.25 11.51
CA ILE A 69 6.04 -2.59 12.78
C ILE A 69 4.74 -2.05 13.41
N GLU A 70 3.87 -1.41 12.64
CA GLU A 70 2.58 -0.88 13.13
C GLU A 70 1.67 -2.00 13.69
N ILE A 71 1.57 -3.13 12.98
CA ILE A 71 0.83 -4.32 13.41
C ILE A 71 1.37 -4.88 14.72
N THR A 72 2.69 -4.92 14.85
CA THR A 72 3.35 -5.35 16.09
C THR A 72 2.99 -4.40 17.24
N GLY A 73 2.88 -3.10 16.96
CA GLY A 73 2.32 -2.11 17.87
C GLY A 73 0.89 -2.44 18.27
N TYR A 74 -0.03 -2.67 17.32
CA TYR A 74 -1.42 -3.01 17.63
C TYR A 74 -1.52 -4.24 18.54
N ILE A 75 -0.81 -5.32 18.22
CA ILE A 75 -0.78 -6.54 19.03
C ILE A 75 -0.20 -6.25 20.42
N GLY A 76 0.85 -5.40 20.49
CA GLY A 76 1.46 -4.96 21.73
C GLY A 76 0.49 -4.22 22.66
N THR A 77 -0.46 -3.45 22.12
CA THR A 77 -1.48 -2.76 22.94
C THR A 77 -2.39 -3.72 23.71
N LEU A 78 -2.47 -4.99 23.30
CA LEU A 78 -3.27 -6.02 23.96
C LEU A 78 -2.47 -6.78 25.04
N GLN A 79 -1.17 -6.54 25.16
CA GLN A 79 -0.32 -7.21 26.14
C GLN A 79 -0.49 -6.57 27.52
N PRO A 80 -0.86 -7.33 28.56
CA PRO A 80 -1.14 -6.78 29.89
C PRO A 80 0.13 -6.45 30.69
N SER A 81 1.31 -6.89 30.24
CA SER A 81 2.58 -6.72 30.94
C SER A 81 3.71 -6.31 29.99
N PRO A 82 4.57 -5.35 30.38
CA PRO A 82 4.46 -4.51 31.59
C PRO A 82 3.24 -3.58 31.52
N ALA A 83 2.84 -2.97 32.65
CA ALA A 83 1.67 -2.07 32.70
C ALA A 83 1.77 -0.87 31.75
N THR A 84 2.99 -0.51 31.32
CA THR A 84 3.27 0.56 30.35
C THR A 84 3.20 0.10 28.90
N MET A 85 3.00 -1.19 28.62
CA MET A 85 3.09 -1.76 27.27
C MET A 85 2.11 -1.09 26.30
N PHE A 86 0.87 -0.86 26.73
CA PHE A 86 -0.13 -0.16 25.91
C PHE A 86 0.39 1.21 25.41
N ALA A 87 0.91 2.03 26.33
CA ALA A 87 1.39 3.38 26.02
C ALA A 87 2.63 3.35 25.10
N ILE A 88 3.55 2.41 25.36
CA ILE A 88 4.74 2.20 24.51
C ILE A 88 4.33 1.80 23.09
N SER A 89 3.41 0.84 22.98
CA SER A 89 2.89 0.38 21.69
C SER A 89 2.16 1.47 20.92
N LEU A 90 1.35 2.29 21.59
CA LEU A 90 0.68 3.42 20.94
C LEU A 90 1.68 4.48 20.46
N ALA A 91 2.68 4.81 21.26
CA ALA A 91 3.75 5.72 20.85
C ALA A 91 4.54 5.19 19.64
N LEU A 92 4.79 3.87 19.60
CA LEU A 92 5.41 3.22 18.45
C LEU A 92 4.52 3.33 17.20
N ILE A 93 3.22 3.03 17.30
CA ILE A 93 2.26 3.18 16.20
C ILE A 93 2.32 4.60 15.63
N HIS A 94 2.21 5.62 16.49
CA HIS A 94 2.23 7.02 16.05
C HIS A 94 3.56 7.40 15.37
N SER A 95 4.67 6.90 15.89
CA SER A 95 6.00 7.15 15.32
C SER A 95 6.15 6.52 13.93
N VAL A 96 5.63 5.30 13.76
CA VAL A 96 5.67 4.56 12.50
C VAL A 96 4.72 5.15 11.46
N GLN A 97 3.58 5.68 11.91
CA GLN A 97 2.68 6.43 11.04
C GLN A 97 3.38 7.64 10.43
N HIS A 98 4.23 8.37 11.16
CA HIS A 98 5.05 9.43 10.55
C HIS A 98 5.99 8.91 9.45
N LEU A 99 6.64 7.77 9.68
CA LEU A 99 7.51 7.14 8.67
C LEU A 99 6.75 6.77 7.39
N TYR A 100 5.46 6.43 7.51
CA TYR A 100 4.61 6.20 6.34
C TYR A 100 4.54 7.44 5.45
N PHE A 101 4.28 8.62 6.02
CA PHE A 101 4.18 9.89 5.27
C PHE A 101 5.52 10.35 4.72
N ILE A 102 6.60 10.24 5.50
CA ILE A 102 7.92 10.75 5.13
C ILE A 102 8.57 9.88 4.05
N VAL A 103 8.50 8.56 4.19
CA VAL A 103 9.27 7.63 3.35
C VAL A 103 8.37 6.66 2.60
N ALA A 104 7.53 5.88 3.28
CA ALA A 104 6.91 4.71 2.65
C ALA A 104 5.96 5.08 1.50
N ALA A 105 5.03 6.00 1.74
CA ALA A 105 4.07 6.40 0.71
C ALA A 105 4.74 7.11 -0.48
N PRO A 106 5.64 8.10 -0.29
CA PRO A 106 6.39 8.69 -1.41
C PRO A 106 7.22 7.65 -2.18
N ALA A 107 7.89 6.74 -1.48
CA ALA A 107 8.75 5.72 -2.09
C ALA A 107 7.95 4.68 -2.89
N VAL A 108 6.66 4.47 -2.61
CA VAL A 108 5.79 3.62 -3.44
C VAL A 108 5.19 4.41 -4.60
N PHE A 109 4.53 5.53 -4.31
CA PHE A 109 3.69 6.22 -5.28
C PHE A 109 4.49 6.93 -6.37
N LEU A 110 5.62 7.56 -6.02
CA LEU A 110 6.41 8.31 -6.99
C LEU A 110 6.98 7.39 -8.09
N PRO A 111 7.76 6.33 -7.77
CA PRO A 111 8.30 5.47 -8.82
C PRO A 111 7.21 4.67 -9.54
N LEU A 112 6.15 4.23 -8.85
CA LEU A 112 5.03 3.55 -9.51
C LEU A 112 4.31 4.47 -10.51
N GLY A 113 4.10 5.74 -10.14
CA GLY A 113 3.55 6.76 -11.03
C GLY A 113 4.40 6.92 -12.30
N LEU A 114 5.73 6.97 -12.15
CA LEU A 114 6.66 7.03 -13.28
C LEU A 114 6.60 5.77 -14.16
N VAL A 115 6.48 4.57 -13.56
CA VAL A 115 6.27 3.31 -14.29
C VAL A 115 4.98 3.34 -15.12
N ILE A 116 3.89 3.85 -14.53
CA ILE A 116 2.60 3.98 -15.23
C ILE A 116 2.71 5.00 -16.38
N LEU A 117 3.32 6.16 -16.14
CA LEU A 117 3.49 7.18 -17.19
C LEU A 117 4.40 6.73 -18.34
N GLY A 118 5.34 5.82 -18.07
CA GLY A 118 6.27 5.26 -19.05
C GLY A 118 5.79 3.96 -19.72
N SER A 119 4.53 3.55 -19.50
CA SER A 119 3.97 2.32 -20.05
C SER A 119 2.52 2.49 -20.53
N ALA A 120 1.95 1.45 -21.15
CA ALA A 120 0.56 1.40 -21.59
C ALA A 120 -0.33 0.49 -20.71
N VAL A 121 0.18 0.07 -19.54
CA VAL A 121 -0.52 -0.86 -18.63
C VAL A 121 -1.76 -0.20 -18.03
N LEU A 122 -1.61 1.03 -17.54
CA LEU A 122 -2.68 1.84 -16.96
C LEU A 122 -2.77 3.20 -17.66
N PRO A 123 -3.95 3.87 -17.64
CA PRO A 123 -4.11 5.22 -18.14
C PRO A 123 -3.16 6.21 -17.45
N ARG A 124 -2.60 7.15 -18.24
CA ARG A 124 -1.63 8.15 -17.75
C ARG A 124 -2.18 9.01 -16.61
N ILE A 125 -3.50 9.26 -16.58
CA ILE A 125 -4.13 10.01 -15.49
C ILE A 125 -3.87 9.36 -14.13
N LEU A 126 -3.88 8.03 -14.03
CA LEU A 126 -3.57 7.33 -12.78
C LEU A 126 -2.10 7.50 -12.39
N GLY A 127 -1.19 7.55 -13.37
CA GLY A 127 0.23 7.84 -13.14
C GLY A 127 0.45 9.25 -12.60
N TYR A 128 -0.22 10.26 -13.16
CA TYR A 128 -0.16 11.63 -12.62
C TYR A 128 -0.75 11.72 -11.22
N LEU A 129 -1.89 11.08 -10.97
CA LEU A 129 -2.50 11.04 -9.63
C LEU A 129 -1.58 10.38 -8.61
N ALA A 130 -0.84 9.32 -8.98
CA ALA A 130 0.16 8.72 -8.10
C ALA A 130 1.28 9.71 -7.74
N ILE A 131 1.77 10.50 -8.70
CA ILE A 131 2.79 11.53 -8.42
C ILE A 131 2.24 12.61 -7.50
N VAL A 132 0.99 13.06 -7.71
CA VAL A 132 0.32 14.03 -6.83
C VAL A 132 0.17 13.46 -5.42
N LEU A 133 -0.24 12.20 -5.28
CA LEU A 133 -0.30 11.52 -3.98
C LEU A 133 1.08 11.49 -3.32
N ALA A 134 2.12 11.08 -4.04
CA ALA A 134 3.48 11.04 -3.50
C ALA A 134 3.94 12.40 -2.97
N ALA A 135 3.70 13.47 -3.74
CA ALA A 135 4.02 14.83 -3.35
C ALA A 135 3.20 15.29 -2.13
N ALA A 136 1.91 14.98 -2.09
CA ALA A 136 1.03 15.30 -0.97
C ALA A 136 1.48 14.59 0.32
N TYR A 137 1.87 13.31 0.25
CA TYR A 137 2.43 12.56 1.37
C TYR A 137 3.73 13.14 1.88
N ALA A 138 4.67 13.42 0.97
CA ALA A 138 5.95 14.01 1.34
C ALA A 138 5.77 15.39 1.99
N LEU A 139 4.88 16.22 1.43
CA LEU A 139 4.54 17.52 2.00
C LEU A 139 3.91 17.38 3.39
N ALA A 140 2.94 16.48 3.55
CA ALA A 140 2.33 16.22 4.85
C ALA A 140 3.38 15.78 5.87
N GLY A 141 4.28 14.85 5.51
CA GLY A 141 5.36 14.39 6.37
C GLY A 141 6.34 15.51 6.77
N VAL A 142 6.64 16.44 5.87
CA VAL A 142 7.46 17.63 6.19
C VAL A 142 6.72 18.59 7.12
N LEU A 143 5.44 18.85 6.84
CA LEU A 143 4.62 19.78 7.65
C LEU A 143 4.41 19.27 9.07
N THR A 144 4.35 17.96 9.27
CA THR A 144 4.17 17.34 10.59
C THR A 144 5.49 16.84 11.20
N LEU A 145 6.64 17.21 10.62
CA LEU A 145 7.96 16.65 11.00
C LEU A 145 8.30 16.84 12.49
N PHE A 146 7.88 17.96 13.08
CA PHE A 146 8.15 18.30 14.47
C PHE A 146 6.99 17.97 15.41
N ASP A 147 5.90 17.37 14.89
CA ASP A 147 4.79 16.91 15.69
C ASP A 147 5.01 15.45 16.09
N LEU A 148 4.67 15.09 17.33
CA LEU A 148 4.77 13.68 17.78
C LEU A 148 3.73 12.78 17.11
N THR A 149 2.68 13.36 16.53
CA THR A 149 1.58 12.63 15.88
C THR A 149 1.15 13.35 14.62
N VAL A 150 0.70 12.58 13.62
CA VAL A 150 0.06 13.15 12.44
C VAL A 150 -1.36 13.58 12.81
N PRO A 151 -1.84 14.78 12.43
CA PRO A 151 -3.20 15.19 12.72
C PRO A 151 -4.25 14.20 12.20
N ALA A 152 -5.29 13.92 12.99
CA ALA A 152 -6.29 12.90 12.65
C ALA A 152 -6.95 13.12 11.27
N ALA A 153 -7.21 14.37 10.90
CA ALA A 153 -7.77 14.71 9.59
C ALA A 153 -6.84 14.30 8.43
N VAL A 154 -5.53 14.48 8.60
CA VAL A 154 -4.51 14.06 7.63
C VAL A 154 -4.45 12.54 7.54
N GLN A 155 -4.51 11.84 8.69
CA GLN A 155 -4.55 10.37 8.70
C GLN A 155 -5.78 9.82 7.99
N ILE A 156 -6.96 10.39 8.23
CA ILE A 156 -8.21 9.96 7.58
C ILE A 156 -8.14 10.18 6.06
N ALA A 157 -7.69 11.37 5.63
CA ALA A 157 -7.52 11.68 4.21
C ALA A 157 -6.51 10.74 3.54
N ALA A 158 -5.42 10.43 4.26
CA ALA A 158 -4.39 9.51 3.83
C ALA A 158 -4.83 8.04 3.80
N GLY A 159 -5.86 7.64 4.54
CA GLY A 159 -6.45 6.31 4.40
C GLY A 159 -7.35 6.26 3.17
N PHE A 160 -8.27 7.23 3.04
CA PHE A 160 -9.35 7.17 2.06
C PHE A 160 -8.89 7.46 0.62
N GLY A 161 -8.08 8.51 0.44
CA GLY A 161 -7.63 8.95 -0.89
C GLY A 161 -6.90 7.86 -1.70
N PRO A 162 -5.85 7.24 -1.15
CA PRO A 162 -5.13 6.20 -1.87
C PRO A 162 -5.92 4.90 -2.00
N ALA A 163 -6.79 4.57 -1.04
CA ALA A 163 -7.66 3.40 -1.17
C ALA A 163 -8.51 3.50 -2.44
N LEU A 164 -9.11 4.67 -2.70
CA LEU A 164 -9.84 4.92 -3.94
C LEU A 164 -8.94 4.84 -5.18
N TRP A 165 -7.71 5.35 -5.09
CA TRP A 165 -6.76 5.28 -6.19
C TRP A 165 -6.36 3.83 -6.51
N TRP A 166 -6.04 3.00 -5.52
CA TRP A 166 -5.72 1.58 -5.70
C TRP A 166 -6.88 0.82 -6.31
N LEU A 167 -8.11 1.06 -5.82
CA LEU A 167 -9.32 0.47 -6.37
C LEU A 167 -9.54 0.87 -7.84
N ALA A 168 -9.39 2.16 -8.16
CA ALA A 168 -9.50 2.65 -9.53
C ALA A 168 -8.44 2.03 -10.46
N ALA A 169 -7.19 1.92 -10.00
CA ALA A 169 -6.12 1.29 -10.75
C ALA A 169 -6.36 -0.20 -11.00
N ALA A 170 -6.72 -0.96 -9.96
CA ALA A 170 -7.03 -2.37 -10.07
C ALA A 170 -8.24 -2.63 -10.98
N GLY A 171 -9.34 -1.88 -10.80
CA GLY A 171 -10.53 -1.97 -11.64
C GLY A 171 -10.25 -1.64 -13.10
N THR A 172 -9.42 -0.62 -13.36
CA THR A 172 -9.00 -0.27 -14.72
C THR A 172 -8.16 -1.36 -15.36
N LEU A 173 -7.24 -1.97 -14.61
CA LEU A 173 -6.42 -3.07 -15.12
C LEU A 173 -7.29 -4.27 -15.49
N LEU A 174 -8.25 -4.63 -14.64
CA LEU A 174 -9.19 -5.73 -14.89
C LEU A 174 -10.07 -5.48 -16.11
N ALA A 175 -10.58 -4.25 -16.27
CA ALA A 175 -11.39 -3.88 -17.43
C ALA A 175 -10.60 -3.97 -18.73
N ARG A 176 -9.33 -3.51 -18.74
CA ARG A 176 -8.44 -3.60 -19.91
C ARG A 176 -8.08 -5.04 -20.23
N ALA A 177 -7.81 -5.87 -19.23
CA ALA A 177 -7.51 -7.29 -19.41
C ALA A 177 -8.65 -8.04 -20.09
N ARG A 178 -9.91 -7.68 -19.81
CA ARG A 178 -11.09 -8.27 -20.47
C ARG A 178 -11.29 -7.83 -21.93
N GLN A 179 -10.75 -6.67 -22.29
CA GLN A 179 -10.86 -6.11 -23.65
C GLN A 179 -9.71 -6.56 -24.56
N ALA A 180 -8.63 -7.10 -23.99
CA ALA A 180 -7.53 -7.65 -24.77
C ALA A 180 -8.06 -8.82 -25.62
N PRO A 181 -7.85 -8.83 -26.95
CA PRO A 181 -8.26 -9.94 -27.80
C PRO A 181 -7.67 -11.23 -27.25
N SER A 182 -8.53 -12.21 -26.95
CA SER A 182 -8.08 -13.55 -26.60
C SER A 182 -7.13 -14.04 -27.70
N ALA A 183 -5.86 -14.25 -27.37
CA ALA A 183 -4.88 -14.92 -28.24
C ALA A 183 -5.28 -16.38 -28.59
N ALA A 184 -6.54 -16.78 -28.33
CA ALA A 184 -7.19 -18.01 -28.76
C ALA A 184 -7.63 -17.97 -30.24
N GLY A 185 -7.42 -16.86 -30.94
CA GLY A 185 -7.44 -16.82 -32.41
C GLY A 185 -6.11 -17.26 -33.01
N LEU A 186 -5.62 -18.45 -32.68
CA LEU A 186 -4.60 -19.07 -33.51
C LEU A 186 -5.21 -19.28 -34.91
N PRO A 187 -4.60 -18.78 -36.00
CA PRO A 187 -5.12 -19.03 -37.33
C PRO A 187 -5.17 -20.54 -37.58
N ALA A 188 -6.33 -21.02 -38.03
CA ALA A 188 -6.59 -22.43 -38.38
C ALA A 188 -5.61 -23.02 -39.42
N SER A 189 -4.74 -22.20 -40.00
CA SER A 189 -3.70 -22.61 -40.95
C SER A 189 -2.56 -23.42 -40.33
N ALA A 190 -2.38 -23.43 -39.00
CA ALA A 190 -1.37 -24.26 -38.35
C ALA A 190 -1.80 -25.75 -38.21
N ALA A 191 -3.09 -26.06 -38.30
CA ALA A 191 -3.60 -27.42 -38.19
C ALA A 191 -3.64 -28.17 -39.54
N ALA A 192 -3.54 -27.47 -40.67
CA ALA A 192 -3.66 -28.06 -42.01
C ALA A 192 -2.32 -28.46 -42.65
N ALA A 193 -1.17 -28.06 -42.09
CA ALA A 193 0.14 -28.35 -42.66
C ALA A 193 0.70 -29.75 -42.30
N GLY A 194 -0.05 -30.57 -41.57
CA GLY A 194 0.40 -31.89 -41.08
C GLY A 194 -0.01 -33.11 -41.91
N HIS A 195 -0.77 -32.93 -43.00
CA HIS A 195 -1.20 -34.05 -43.87
C HIS A 195 -0.83 -33.78 -45.33
N GLY A 196 0.42 -34.06 -45.67
CA GLY A 196 0.92 -33.95 -47.03
C GLY A 196 2.30 -34.58 -47.21
N THR A 197 2.26 -35.87 -47.60
CA THR A 197 3.28 -36.59 -48.38
C THR A 197 4.70 -36.77 -47.79
N ALA A 198 5.00 -37.99 -47.32
CA ALA A 198 5.76 -38.97 -48.10
C ALA A 198 5.52 -40.38 -47.52
#